data_AF-A0A7X0PF79-F1
#
_entry.id   AF-A0A7X0PF79-F1
#
_cell.length_a   1.000
_cell.length_b   1.000
_cell.length_c   1.000
_cell.angle_alpha   90.00
_cell.angle_beta   90.00
_cell.angle_gamma   90.00
#
_symmetry.space_group_name_H-M   'P 1'
#
loop_
_entity.id
_entity.type
_entity.pdbx_description
1 polymer ?
#
loop_
_entity_poly.entity_id
_entity_poly.type
_entity_poly.pdbx_seq_one_letter_code
_entity_poly.pdbx_strand_id
1 'polypeptide(L)'
;MPSPGTCVVLQCFNGTTEGPQDRAPSDDYWRLIGSTGVVLEPANAQGRVLVRFDEDVAALGLAGHNPVPNSLLIAASDLAAIT
;
A
#
# COMPACT_ATOMS: atom_id res chain seq x y z
N MET A 1 -13.08 -7.62 1.07
CA MET A 1 -12.03 -6.87 1.78
C MET A 1 -11.00 -7.86 2.27
N PRO A 2 -9.70 -7.68 1.97
CA PRO A 2 -8.64 -8.53 2.52
C PRO A 2 -8.63 -8.49 4.06
N SER A 3 -8.36 -9.63 4.70
CA SER A 3 -8.28 -9.76 6.16
C SER A 3 -6.81 -9.83 6.62
N PRO A 4 -6.51 -9.58 7.92
CA PRO A 4 -5.17 -9.82 8.45
C PRO A 4 -4.61 -11.20 8.08
N GLY A 5 -3.34 -11.25 7.68
CA GLY A 5 -2.67 -12.45 7.19
C GLY A 5 -2.89 -12.75 5.71
N THR A 6 -3.79 -12.06 5.01
CA THR A 6 -3.96 -12.21 3.56
C THR A 6 -2.78 -11.60 2.81
N CYS A 7 -2.16 -12.38 1.93
CA CYS A 7 -1.21 -11.88 0.94
C CYS A 7 -1.96 -11.14 -0.18
N VAL A 8 -1.45 -9.97 -0.57
CA VAL A 8 -2.08 -9.09 -1.54
C VAL A 8 -1.06 -8.52 -2.52
N VAL A 9 -1.55 -8.07 -3.68
CA VAL A 9 -0.83 -7.23 -4.64
C VAL A 9 -1.53 -5.87 -4.75
N LEU A 10 -0.76 -4.78 -4.82
CA LEU A 10 -1.29 -3.45 -5.10
C LEU A 10 -1.58 -3.29 -6.59
N GLN A 11 -2.85 -3.09 -6.95
CA GLN A 11 -3.26 -2.94 -8.35
C GLN A 11 -3.30 -1.47 -8.81
N CYS A 12 -3.64 -0.57 -7.89
CA CYS A 12 -3.68 0.87 -8.09
C CYS A 12 -3.42 1.57 -6.75
N PHE A 13 -3.32 2.90 -6.73
CA PHE A 13 -3.28 3.66 -5.48
C PHE A 13 -4.22 4.85 -5.55
N ASN A 14 -5.11 4.97 -4.56
CA ASN A 14 -6.22 5.93 -4.55
C ASN A 14 -7.07 5.83 -5.82
N GLY A 15 -7.28 4.61 -6.32
CA GLY A 15 -8.09 4.33 -7.51
C GLY A 15 -7.44 4.62 -8.86
N THR A 16 -6.17 5.05 -8.92
CA THR A 16 -5.47 5.33 -10.19
C THR A 16 -4.17 4.52 -10.32
N THR A 17 -3.76 4.24 -11.56
CA THR A 17 -2.48 3.57 -11.86
C THR A 17 -1.31 4.53 -11.99
N GLU A 18 -1.59 5.84 -12.04
CA GLU A 18 -0.59 6.91 -12.13
C GLU A 18 -0.96 8.03 -11.15
N GLY A 19 0.07 8.60 -10.52
CA GLY A 19 -0.07 9.74 -9.63
C GLY A 19 -0.04 11.09 -10.38
N PRO A 20 -0.39 12.19 -9.70
CA PRO A 20 -0.28 13.54 -10.27
C PRO A 20 1.17 13.90 -10.61
N GLN A 21 1.36 14.77 -11.61
CA GLN A 21 2.70 15.07 -12.16
C GLN A 21 3.60 15.89 -11.21
N ASP A 22 3.01 16.67 -10.31
CA ASP A 22 3.68 17.62 -9.42
C ASP A 22 3.90 17.07 -7.99
N ARG A 23 3.70 15.77 -7.79
CA ARG A 23 3.89 15.12 -6.48
C ARG A 23 5.35 15.16 -6.03
N ALA A 24 5.54 15.28 -4.71
CA ALA A 24 6.86 15.08 -4.12
C ALA A 24 7.33 13.62 -4.34
N PRO A 25 8.62 13.37 -4.61
CA PRO A 25 9.12 12.01 -4.79
C PRO A 25 8.84 11.07 -3.60
N SER A 26 8.79 11.61 -2.38
CA SER A 26 8.47 10.86 -1.17
C SER A 26 7.00 10.46 -1.05
N ASP A 27 6.11 11.10 -1.81
CA ASP A 27 4.68 10.81 -1.83
C ASP A 27 4.29 9.98 -3.07
N ASP A 28 5.27 9.48 -3.83
CA ASP A 28 5.07 8.69 -5.04
C ASP A 28 4.75 7.21 -4.75
N TYR A 29 3.69 6.96 -4.01
CA TYR A 29 3.28 5.60 -3.64
C TYR A 29 2.81 4.74 -4.83
N TRP A 30 2.54 5.35 -6.00
CA TRP A 30 2.26 4.63 -7.24
C TRP A 30 3.43 3.74 -7.69
N ARG A 31 4.65 4.02 -7.22
CA ARG A 31 5.82 3.16 -7.46
C ARG A 31 5.72 1.78 -6.81
N LEU A 32 4.79 1.58 -5.88
CA LEU A 32 4.50 0.28 -5.26
C LEU A 32 3.46 -0.55 -6.02
N ILE A 33 2.91 -0.05 -7.13
CA ILE A 33 1.95 -0.81 -7.94
C ILE A 33 2.65 -2.05 -8.50
N GLY A 34 2.01 -3.21 -8.31
CA GLY A 34 2.58 -4.52 -8.63
C GLY A 34 3.38 -5.14 -7.47
N SER A 35 3.75 -4.37 -6.45
CA SER A 35 4.40 -4.90 -5.26
C SER A 35 3.43 -5.74 -4.43
N THR A 36 3.97 -6.80 -3.83
CA THR A 36 3.25 -7.69 -2.93
C THR A 36 3.42 -7.29 -1.47
N GLY A 37 2.51 -7.74 -0.63
CA GLY A 37 2.59 -7.55 0.81
C GLY A 37 1.57 -8.38 1.57
N VAL A 38 1.58 -8.22 2.89
CA VAL A 38 0.64 -8.87 3.81
C VAL A 38 -0.18 -7.85 4.57
N VAL A 39 -1.49 -8.11 4.68
CA VAL A 39 -2.39 -7.30 5.49
C VAL A 39 -2.10 -7.56 6.97
N LEU A 40 -1.82 -6.51 7.73
CA LEU A 40 -1.51 -6.59 9.16
C LEU A 40 -2.74 -6.32 10.04
N GLU A 41 -3.56 -5.35 9.65
CA GLU A 41 -4.70 -4.88 10.43
C GLU A 41 -5.99 -4.88 9.60
N PRO A 42 -7.16 -5.07 10.23
CA PRO A 42 -8.45 -4.95 9.54
C PRO A 42 -8.67 -3.53 9.00
N ALA A 43 -9.68 -3.38 8.14
CA ALA A 43 -10.00 -2.09 7.57
C ALA A 43 -10.45 -1.08 8.65
N ASN A 44 -9.89 0.13 8.61
CA ASN A 44 -10.33 1.24 9.46
C ASN A 44 -11.66 1.84 8.96
N ALA A 45 -12.17 2.87 9.64
CA ALA A 45 -13.43 3.54 9.28
C ALA A 45 -13.46 4.15 7.86
N GLN A 46 -12.29 4.32 7.22
CA GLN A 46 -12.15 4.81 5.84
C GLN A 46 -12.02 3.66 4.82
N GLY A 47 -12.18 2.41 5.25
CA GLY A 47 -12.03 1.23 4.39
C GLY A 47 -10.59 0.92 4.00
N ARG A 48 -9.61 1.46 4.72
CA ARG A 48 -8.17 1.22 4.47
C ARG A 48 -7.63 0.16 5.41
N VAL A 49 -6.85 -0.77 4.87
CA VAL A 49 -6.12 -1.80 5.62
C VAL A 49 -4.65 -1.42 5.74
N LEU A 50 -4.00 -1.80 6.83
CA LEU A 50 -2.55 -1.65 6.95
C LEU A 50 -1.88 -2.81 6.21
N VAL A 51 -1.13 -2.52 5.15
CA VAL A 51 -0.37 -3.51 4.39
C VAL A 51 1.10 -3.30 4.66
N ARG A 52 1.84 -4.36 5.02
CA ARG A 52 3.30 -4.35 4.99
C ARG A 52 3.77 -4.93 3.67
N PHE A 53 4.43 -4.11 2.87
CA PHE A 53 5.00 -4.50 1.59
C PHE A 53 6.27 -5.31 1.78
N ASP A 54 6.54 -6.22 0.84
CA ASP A 54 7.80 -6.96 0.77
C ASP A 54 8.94 -6.05 0.28
N GLU A 55 8.60 -4.99 -0.45
CA GLU A 55 9.49 -3.96 -0.93
C GLU A 55 10.03 -3.08 0.22
N ASP A 56 11.27 -2.63 0.11
CA ASP A 56 11.84 -1.64 1.04
C ASP A 56 11.33 -0.24 0.66
N VAL A 57 10.22 0.16 1.27
CA VAL A 57 9.56 1.45 1.07
C VAL A 57 10.52 2.61 1.35
N ALA A 58 11.38 2.47 2.38
CA ALA A 58 12.35 3.49 2.73
C ALA A 58 13.46 3.61 1.69
N ALA A 59 13.94 2.48 1.13
CA ALA A 59 14.93 2.48 0.05
C ALA A 59 14.39 3.11 -1.25
N LEU A 60 13.07 3.07 -1.47
CA LEU A 60 12.43 3.80 -2.57
C LEU A 60 12.35 5.31 -2.34
N GLY A 61 12.72 5.79 -1.14
CA GLY A 61 12.62 7.20 -0.74
C GLY A 61 11.19 7.63 -0.41
N LEU A 62 10.26 6.68 -0.25
CA LEU A 62 8.87 6.96 0.08
C LEU A 62 8.71 7.23 1.58
N ALA A 63 7.79 8.13 1.92
CA ALA A 63 7.53 8.47 3.30
C ALA A 63 6.82 7.30 4.01
N GLY A 64 7.47 6.79 5.07
CA GLY A 64 6.91 5.77 5.97
C GLY A 64 6.59 6.39 7.32
N HIS A 65 5.38 6.94 7.49
CA HIS A 65 4.94 7.49 8.79
C HIS A 65 4.27 6.45 9.70
N ASN A 66 4.18 5.19 9.26
CA ASN A 66 3.45 4.16 9.97
C ASN A 66 4.31 3.49 11.05
N PRO A 67 3.71 3.02 12.16
CA PRO A 67 4.44 2.40 13.27
C PRO A 67 5.23 1.15 12.86
N VAL A 68 4.77 0.46 11.81
CA VAL A 68 5.44 -0.73 11.26
C VAL A 68 6.25 -0.32 10.02
N PRO A 69 7.56 -0.64 9.97
CA PRO A 69 8.37 -0.41 8.77
C PRO A 69 7.75 -1.04 7.52
N ASN A 70 7.94 -0.37 6.38
CA ASN A 70 7.44 -0.79 5.07
C ASN A 70 5.92 -1.01 5.02
N SER A 71 5.17 -0.38 5.93
CA SER A 71 3.71 -0.46 5.94
C SER A 71 3.05 0.84 5.52
N LEU A 72 1.91 0.73 4.84
CA LEU A 72 1.06 1.84 4.40
C LEU A 72 -0.43 1.49 4.55
N LEU A 73 -1.26 2.52 4.78
CA LEU A 73 -2.71 2.39 4.75
C LEU A 73 -3.22 2.44 3.32
N ILE A 74 -3.65 1.28 2.82
CA ILE A 74 -4.10 1.12 1.44
C ILE A 74 -5.62 0.92 1.41
N ALA A 75 -6.30 1.56 0.48
CA ALA A 75 -7.72 1.31 0.26
C ALA A 75 -7.92 -0.16 -0.13
N ALA A 76 -8.80 -0.87 0.56
CA ALA A 76 -8.99 -2.30 0.30
C ALA A 76 -9.51 -2.59 -1.12
N SER A 77 -10.08 -1.61 -1.81
CA SER A 77 -10.47 -1.66 -3.22
C SER A 77 -9.29 -1.71 -4.19
N ASP A 78 -8.11 -1.28 -3.75
CA ASP A 78 -6.93 -1.12 -4.59
C ASP A 78 -6.04 -2.38 -4.54
N LEU A 79 -6.46 -3.40 -3.81
CA LEU A 79 -5.74 -4.63 -3.53
C LEU A 79 -6.45 -5.84 -4.14
N ALA A 80 -5.66 -6.78 -4.69
CA ALA A 80 -6.12 -8.12 -5.01
C ALA A 80 -5.45 -9.14 -4.09
N ALA A 81 -6.22 -10.10 -3.58
CA ALA A 81 -5.68 -11.22 -2.81
C ALA A 81 -4.90 -12.17 -3.72
N ILE A 82 -3.75 -12.64 -3.24
CA ILE A 82 -2.93 -13.65 -3.91
C ILE A 82 -3.28 -14.99 -3.25
N THR A 83 -3.79 -15.93 -4.05
CA THR A 83 -4.05 -17.32 -3.65
C THR A 83 -2.82 -18.19 -3.77
#